data_AF-A0A377CB42-F1
#
_entry.id   AF-A0A377CB42-F1
#
_cell.length_a   1.000
_cell.length_b   1.000
_cell.length_c   1.000
_cell.angle_alpha   90.00
_cell.angle_beta   90.00
_cell.angle_gamma   90.00
#
_symmetry.space_group_name_H-M   'P 1'
#
loop_
_entity.id
_entity.type
_entity.pdbx_description
1 polymer ?
#
loop_
_entity_poly.entity_id
_entity_poly.type
_entity_poly.pdbx_seq_one_letter_code
_entity_poly.pdbx_strand_id
1 'polypeptide(L)'
;MLNNSKKLAQTAKRYLGKPYDFSFSWSDDRQYCSEVVWKVYQNALGMRVGEQQKLKEFDLSSPQVQAKLKERYGKNIPLEETVVSPQAVSMRHNSPRLPKNGRCFRGNTTKFRHKKSAVRRFFRKSGLICCPGC
;
A
#
# COMPACT_ATOMS: atom_id res chain seq x y z
N MET A 1 -14.35 -5.29 -26.63
CA MET A 1 -13.42 -5.60 -25.51
C MET A 1 -13.55 -4.53 -24.44
N LEU A 2 -13.93 -4.91 -23.21
CA LEU A 2 -14.04 -3.98 -22.07
C LEU A 2 -12.64 -3.58 -21.59
N ASN A 3 -12.19 -2.39 -21.98
CA ASN A 3 -10.90 -1.83 -21.55
C ASN A 3 -11.01 -1.20 -20.15
N ASN A 4 -11.20 -2.03 -19.13
CA ASN A 4 -11.34 -1.60 -17.73
C ASN A 4 -10.13 -0.78 -17.24
N SER A 5 -8.94 -1.09 -17.73
CA SER A 5 -7.71 -0.33 -17.45
C SER A 5 -7.78 1.13 -17.95
N LYS A 6 -8.38 1.36 -19.12
CA LYS A 6 -8.56 2.73 -19.66
C LYS A 6 -9.55 3.54 -18.81
N LYS A 7 -10.63 2.90 -18.34
CA LYS A 7 -11.61 3.54 -17.44
C LYS A 7 -10.97 3.94 -16.11
N LEU A 8 -10.17 3.06 -15.52
CA LEU A 8 -9.40 3.35 -14.30
C LEU A 8 -8.43 4.52 -14.52
N ALA A 9 -7.63 4.47 -15.59
CA ALA A 9 -6.67 5.53 -15.90
C ALA A 9 -7.35 6.89 -16.16
N GLN A 10 -8.47 6.92 -16.88
CA GLN A 10 -9.25 8.16 -17.11
C GLN A 10 -9.83 8.72 -15.82
N THR A 11 -10.31 7.85 -14.93
CA THR A 11 -10.88 8.27 -13.65
C THR A 11 -9.80 8.78 -12.70
N ALA A 12 -8.63 8.12 -12.65
CA ALA A 12 -7.48 8.53 -11.85
C ALA A 12 -6.98 9.93 -12.21
N LYS A 13 -7.07 10.32 -13.50
CA LYS A 13 -6.67 11.68 -13.96
C LYS A 13 -7.44 12.79 -13.24
N ARG A 14 -8.67 12.55 -12.78
CA ARG A 14 -9.49 13.55 -12.06
C ARG A 14 -8.96 13.87 -10.67
N TYR A 15 -8.10 13.00 -10.13
CA TYR A 15 -7.51 13.15 -8.81
C TYR A 15 -6.06 13.66 -8.87
N LEU A 16 -5.50 13.85 -10.07
CA LEU A 16 -4.17 14.42 -10.25
C LEU A 16 -4.14 15.89 -9.81
N GLY A 17 -3.08 16.28 -9.09
CA GLY A 17 -2.90 17.64 -8.60
C GLY A 17 -3.65 17.98 -7.32
N LYS A 18 -4.42 17.03 -6.73
CA LYS A 18 -5.04 17.25 -5.42
C LYS A 18 -3.99 17.26 -4.31
N PRO A 19 -4.10 18.17 -3.33
CA PRO A 19 -3.19 18.22 -2.18
C PRO A 19 -3.34 16.95 -1.32
N TYR A 20 -2.22 16.54 -0.71
CA TYR A 20 -2.19 15.36 0.15
C TYR A 20 -2.94 15.61 1.47
N ASP A 21 -3.79 14.66 1.88
CA ASP A 21 -4.51 14.77 3.15
C ASP A 21 -3.72 14.16 4.32
N PHE A 22 -3.38 14.99 5.30
CA PHE A 22 -2.79 14.55 6.57
C PHE A 22 -3.83 14.30 7.66
N SER A 23 -5.05 14.80 7.46
CA SER A 23 -6.19 14.72 8.38
C SER A 23 -7.10 13.52 8.11
N PHE A 24 -6.79 12.69 7.11
CA PHE A 24 -7.53 11.47 6.76
C PHE A 24 -9.05 11.67 6.70
N SER A 25 -9.48 12.84 6.20
CA SER A 25 -10.89 13.17 6.04
C SER A 25 -11.44 12.47 4.80
N TRP A 26 -12.73 12.14 4.81
CA TRP A 26 -13.43 11.53 3.68
C TRP A 26 -13.88 12.55 2.61
N SER A 27 -13.41 13.80 2.69
CA SER A 27 -13.69 14.85 1.71
C SER A 27 -13.01 14.60 0.35
N ASP A 28 -13.52 15.24 -0.71
CA ASP A 28 -12.87 15.28 -2.02
C ASP A 28 -11.81 16.41 -2.14
N ASP A 29 -11.68 17.29 -1.14
CA ASP A 29 -10.77 18.45 -1.18
C ASP A 29 -9.29 18.08 -1.15
N ARG A 30 -8.96 17.13 -0.27
CA ARG A 30 -7.63 16.55 -0.08
C ARG A 30 -7.74 15.04 -0.24
N GLN A 31 -6.64 14.39 -0.59
CA GLN A 31 -6.65 12.96 -0.87
C GLN A 31 -5.45 12.27 -0.24
N TYR A 32 -5.67 11.11 0.38
CA TYR A 32 -4.60 10.21 0.84
C TYR A 32 -4.52 8.94 -0.01
N CYS A 33 -3.40 8.23 0.11
CA CYS A 33 -2.99 7.20 -0.86
C CYS A 33 -4.01 6.05 -1.06
N SER A 34 -4.62 5.54 0.01
CA SER A 34 -5.59 4.44 -0.06
C SER A 34 -6.99 4.89 -0.48
N GLU A 35 -7.36 6.14 -0.20
CA GLU A 35 -8.63 6.74 -0.59
C GLU A 35 -8.74 6.88 -2.11
N VAL A 36 -7.71 7.42 -2.77
CA VAL A 36 -7.70 7.62 -4.23
C VAL A 36 -7.90 6.28 -4.94
N VAL A 37 -7.21 5.24 -4.50
CA VAL A 37 -7.35 3.90 -5.08
C VAL A 37 -8.79 3.41 -4.92
N TRP A 38 -9.35 3.52 -3.71
CA TRP A 38 -10.73 3.10 -3.45
C TRP A 38 -11.74 3.88 -4.32
N LYS A 39 -11.66 5.20 -4.36
CA LYS A 39 -12.54 6.09 -5.13
C LYS A 39 -12.42 5.83 -6.64
N VAL A 40 -11.22 5.62 -7.17
CA VAL A 40 -11.00 5.33 -8.59
C VAL A 40 -11.65 4.01 -9.00
N TYR A 41 -11.50 2.95 -8.21
CA TYR A 41 -12.13 1.66 -8.53
C TYR A 41 -13.66 1.70 -8.38
N GLN A 42 -14.16 2.40 -7.36
CA GLN A 42 -15.59 2.59 -7.17
C GLN A 42 -16.20 3.38 -8.34
N ASN A 43 -15.57 4.47 -8.76
CA ASN A 43 -16.10 5.35 -9.80
C ASN A 43 -15.92 4.80 -11.22
N ALA A 44 -14.85 4.04 -11.49
CA ALA A 44 -14.59 3.49 -12.82
C ALA A 44 -15.33 2.18 -13.09
N LEU A 45 -15.48 1.33 -12.06
CA LEU A 45 -15.95 -0.06 -12.20
C LEU A 45 -17.12 -0.42 -11.27
N GLY A 46 -17.55 0.48 -10.37
CA GLY A 46 -18.56 0.17 -9.35
C GLY A 46 -18.09 -0.85 -8.31
N MET A 47 -16.76 -1.02 -8.16
CA MET A 47 -16.17 -2.04 -7.30
C MET A 47 -15.60 -1.42 -6.04
N ARG A 48 -16.06 -1.90 -4.88
CA ARG A 48 -15.47 -1.61 -3.57
C ARG A 48 -14.19 -2.42 -3.40
N VAL A 49 -13.05 -1.75 -3.18
CA VAL A 49 -11.72 -2.39 -3.04
C VAL A 49 -11.20 -2.14 -1.63
N GLY A 50 -11.75 -2.87 -0.68
CA GLY A 50 -11.48 -2.72 0.75
C GLY A 50 -12.71 -2.22 1.51
N GLU A 51 -12.79 -2.60 2.78
CA GLU A 51 -13.83 -2.14 3.68
C GLU A 51 -13.53 -0.74 4.20
N GLN A 52 -14.60 0.04 4.33
CA GLN A 52 -14.58 1.33 5.00
C GLN A 52 -14.85 1.08 6.48
N GLN A 53 -14.02 1.64 7.34
CA GLN A 53 -14.15 1.48 8.80
C GLN A 53 -14.05 2.85 9.45
N LYS A 54 -14.69 3.00 10.61
CA LYS A 54 -14.60 4.25 11.37
C LYS A 54 -13.23 4.37 12.02
N LEU A 55 -12.74 5.60 12.20
CA LEU A 55 -11.44 5.83 12.85
C LEU A 55 -11.35 5.15 14.23
N LYS A 56 -12.45 5.12 14.99
CA LYS A 56 -12.54 4.44 16.29
C LYS A 56 -12.42 2.91 16.26
N GLU A 57 -12.66 2.29 15.11
CA GLU A 57 -12.58 0.83 14.95
C GLU A 57 -11.14 0.35 14.75
N PHE A 58 -10.22 1.29 14.48
CA PHE A 58 -8.79 0.99 14.40
C PHE A 58 -8.20 0.82 15.80
N ASP A 59 -7.09 0.08 15.86
CA ASP A 59 -6.33 -0.06 17.09
C ASP A 59 -5.57 1.25 17.42
N LEU A 60 -6.24 2.09 18.21
CA LEU A 60 -5.69 3.34 18.74
C LEU A 60 -5.09 3.16 20.15
N SER A 61 -4.95 1.92 20.64
CA SER A 61 -4.45 1.65 22.00
C SER A 61 -2.95 1.91 22.12
N SER A 62 -2.21 1.79 21.02
CA SER A 62 -0.76 1.97 21.02
C SER A 62 -0.35 3.41 21.37
N PRO A 63 0.57 3.62 22.33
CA PRO A 63 1.01 4.95 22.73
C PRO A 63 1.66 5.74 21.58
N GLN A 64 2.27 5.06 20.61
CA GLN A 64 2.82 5.69 19.41
C GLN A 64 1.72 6.27 18.52
N VAL A 65 0.61 5.54 18.36
CA VAL A 65 -0.54 5.98 17.57
C VAL A 65 -1.22 7.16 18.25
N GLN A 66 -1.41 7.10 19.57
CA GLN A 66 -1.98 8.22 20.35
C GLN A 66 -1.13 9.48 20.28
N ALA A 67 0.20 9.35 20.38
CA ALA A 67 1.11 10.48 20.23
C ALA A 67 0.97 11.13 18.84
N LYS A 68 0.91 10.33 17.78
CA LYS A 68 0.73 10.81 16.40
C LYS A 68 -0.65 11.42 16.15
N LEU A 69 -1.70 10.87 16.75
CA LEU A 69 -3.03 11.45 16.70
C LEU A 69 -3.08 12.81 17.40
N LYS A 70 -2.46 12.91 18.58
CA LYS A 70 -2.38 14.19 19.32
C LYS A 70 -1.53 15.23 18.58
N GLU A 71 -0.44 14.81 17.94
CA GLU A 71 0.41 15.69 17.12
C GLU A 71 -0.37 16.27 15.92
N ARG A 72 -1.24 15.47 15.28
CA ARG A 72 -1.97 15.86 14.06
C ARG A 72 -3.31 16.53 14.32
N TYR A 73 -4.08 16.03 15.28
CA TYR A 73 -5.46 16.46 15.56
C TYR A 73 -5.59 17.25 16.87
N GLY A 74 -4.54 17.31 17.68
CA GLY A 74 -4.56 17.98 18.98
C GLY A 74 -5.58 17.32 19.91
N LYS A 75 -6.64 18.07 20.24
CA LYS A 75 -7.73 17.64 21.13
C LYS A 75 -8.97 17.12 20.37
N ASN A 76 -9.07 17.37 19.07
CA ASN A 76 -10.28 17.09 18.29
C ASN A 76 -10.05 15.93 17.32
N ILE A 77 -10.08 14.71 17.84
CA ILE A 77 -9.93 13.49 17.03
C ILE A 77 -11.30 13.11 16.45
N PRO A 78 -11.47 13.07 15.12
CA PRO A 78 -12.74 12.73 14.50
C PRO A 78 -12.95 11.20 14.52
N LEU A 79 -13.41 10.67 15.65
CA LEU A 79 -13.59 9.22 15.88
C LEU A 79 -14.63 8.57 14.96
N GLU A 80 -15.60 9.36 14.47
CA GLU A 80 -16.66 8.90 13.57
C GLU A 80 -16.30 9.04 12.09
N GLU A 81 -15.10 9.55 11.76
CA GLU A 81 -14.65 9.69 10.39
C GLU A 81 -14.51 8.33 9.70
N THR A 82 -14.95 8.26 8.45
CA THR A 82 -14.82 7.04 7.64
C THR A 82 -13.45 7.01 6.98
N VAL A 83 -12.66 5.97 7.24
CA VAL A 83 -11.29 5.83 6.73
C VAL A 83 -11.11 4.48 6.04
N VAL A 84 -10.34 4.48 4.95
CA VAL A 84 -9.91 3.25 4.26
C VAL A 84 -8.41 3.08 4.46
N SER A 85 -8.00 2.05 5.20
CA SER A 85 -6.57 1.81 5.41
C SER A 85 -5.91 1.22 4.15
N PRO A 86 -4.60 1.46 3.91
CA PRO A 86 -3.85 0.78 2.87
C PRO A 86 -3.92 -0.74 3.02
N GLN A 87 -4.02 -1.21 4.27
CA GLN A 87 -4.23 -2.61 4.59
C GLN A 87 -5.59 -3.11 4.09
N ALA A 88 -6.68 -2.35 4.22
CA ALA A 88 -7.98 -2.76 3.68
C ALA A 88 -7.98 -2.92 2.15
N VAL A 89 -7.24 -2.05 1.45
CA VAL A 89 -7.08 -2.13 -0.02
C VAL A 89 -6.17 -3.30 -0.42
N SER A 90 -5.09 -3.53 0.34
CA SER A 90 -4.07 -4.56 0.07
C SER A 90 -4.51 -5.96 0.50
N MET A 91 -5.10 -6.09 1.69
CA MET A 91 -5.54 -7.34 2.32
C MET A 91 -6.86 -7.88 1.77
N ARG A 92 -7.16 -7.60 0.51
CA ARG A 92 -8.13 -8.37 -0.25
C ARG A 92 -7.59 -9.77 -0.58
N HIS A 93 -7.10 -10.49 0.43
CA HIS A 93 -6.69 -11.89 0.37
C HIS A 93 -7.87 -12.82 0.05
N ASN A 94 -9.12 -12.36 0.22
CA ASN A 94 -10.33 -13.14 -0.04
C ASN A 94 -11.25 -12.53 -1.11
N SER A 95 -10.73 -11.80 -2.10
CA SER A 95 -11.49 -11.69 -3.34
C SER A 95 -10.71 -12.17 -4.57
N PRO A 96 -11.36 -12.96 -5.42
CA PRO A 96 -10.71 -13.66 -6.54
C PRO A 96 -10.31 -12.74 -7.72
N ARG A 97 -10.19 -11.41 -7.54
CA ARG A 97 -10.11 -10.47 -8.69
C ARG A 97 -8.90 -9.55 -8.73
N LEU A 98 -8.08 -9.48 -7.68
CA LEU A 98 -6.78 -8.80 -7.77
C LEU A 98 -5.70 -9.88 -7.93
N PRO A 99 -5.17 -10.10 -9.14
CA PRO A 99 -4.01 -10.96 -9.29
C PRO A 99 -2.88 -10.33 -8.46
N LYS A 100 -2.26 -11.13 -7.60
CA LYS A 100 -1.02 -10.77 -6.91
C LYS A 100 0.10 -10.71 -7.93
N ASN A 101 0.09 -9.70 -8.80
CA ASN A 101 1.17 -9.40 -9.73
C ASN A 101 2.33 -8.67 -9.04
N GLY A 102 2.52 -8.93 -7.73
CA GLY A 102 3.79 -8.76 -7.08
C GLY A 102 4.66 -9.96 -7.47
N ARG A 103 5.45 -9.81 -8.53
CA ARG A 103 6.57 -10.72 -8.80
C ARG A 103 7.58 -10.51 -7.67
N CYS A 104 7.36 -11.16 -6.52
CA CYS A 104 8.45 -11.46 -5.61
C CYS A 104 9.44 -12.29 -6.43
N PHE A 105 10.58 -11.71 -6.79
CA PHE A 105 11.71 -12.51 -7.26
C PHE A 105 12.17 -13.38 -6.09
N ARG A 106 11.54 -14.55 -5.93
CA ARG A 106 12.15 -15.67 -5.22
C ARG A 106 13.19 -16.24 -6.17
N GLY A 107 14.43 -15.80 -6.03
CA GLY A 107 15.55 -16.54 -6.60
C GLY A 107 15.54 -17.94 -6.01
N ASN A 108 15.35 -18.96 -6.83
CA ASN A 108 15.42 -20.35 -6.41
C ASN A 108 16.83 -20.64 -5.87
N THR A 109 16.96 -20.82 -4.55
CA THR A 109 18.11 -21.45 -3.92
C THR A 109 18.08 -22.96 -4.17
N THR A 110 18.24 -23.39 -5.42
CA THR A 110 18.36 -24.83 -5.74
C THR A 110 19.16 -25.05 -7.01
N LYS A 111 20.47 -24.82 -6.93
CA LYS A 111 21.55 -25.61 -7.57
C LYS A 111 22.88 -24.85 -7.48
N PHE A 112 23.52 -24.89 -6.32
CA PHE A 112 24.98 -24.70 -6.24
C PHE A 112 25.59 -25.68 -5.23
N ARG A 113 25.17 -26.96 -5.34
CA ARG A 113 26.00 -28.07 -4.86
C ARG A 113 27.05 -28.30 -5.95
N HIS A 114 28.33 -28.22 -5.56
CA HIS A 114 29.52 -28.59 -6.33
C HIS A 114 30.05 -27.55 -7.33
N LYS A 115 30.76 -26.54 -6.81
CA LYS A 115 32.09 -26.10 -7.29
C LYS A 115 32.63 -24.98 -6.37
N LYS A 116 32.92 -25.35 -5.11
CA LYS A 116 33.60 -24.48 -4.14
C LYS A 116 35.07 -24.36 -4.55
N SER A 117 35.43 -23.43 -5.44
CA SER A 117 36.82 -22.91 -5.57
C SER A 117 36.94 -21.68 -6.48
N ALA A 118 36.08 -21.50 -7.48
CA ALA A 118 36.28 -20.43 -8.47
C ALA A 118 35.57 -19.09 -8.15
N VAL A 119 34.50 -19.10 -7.34
CA VAL A 119 33.64 -17.91 -7.13
C VAL A 119 34.23 -16.90 -6.13
N ARG A 120 35.24 -17.29 -5.34
CA ARG A 120 35.88 -16.39 -4.36
C ARG A 120 36.75 -15.29 -4.99
N ARG A 121 37.17 -15.42 -6.25
CA ARG A 121 37.97 -14.37 -6.93
C ARG A 121 37.15 -13.25 -7.57
N PHE A 122 35.87 -13.48 -7.84
CA PHE A 122 35.02 -12.46 -8.48
C PHE A 122 34.49 -11.44 -7.46
N PHE A 123 34.20 -11.86 -6.22
CA PHE A 123 33.53 -11.02 -5.22
C PHE A 123 34.42 -10.01 -4.47
N ARG A 124 35.74 -10.00 -4.67
CA ARG A 124 36.63 -8.97 -4.06
C ARG A 124 36.83 -7.72 -4.90
N LYS A 125 36.45 -7.72 -6.19
CA LYS A 125 36.68 -6.58 -7.10
C LYS A 125 35.52 -5.59 -7.21
N SER A 126 34.35 -5.91 -6.66
CA SER A 126 33.13 -5.11 -6.88
C SER A 126 32.63 -4.35 -5.65
N GLY A 127 33.35 -4.37 -4.52
CA GLY A 127 32.97 -3.58 -3.33
C GLY A 127 31.60 -3.90 -2.71
N LEU A 128 30.96 -5.02 -3.08
CA LEU A 128 29.70 -5.43 -2.48
C LEU A 128 29.96 -6.19 -1.17
N ILE A 129 29.66 -5.53 -0.05
CA ILE A 129 29.55 -6.12 1.27
C ILE A 129 28.28 -6.99 1.29
N CYS A 130 28.42 -8.30 1.46
CA CYS A 130 27.28 -9.17 1.78
C CYS A 130 26.87 -8.93 3.25
N CYS A 131 25.73 -8.30 3.47
CA CYS A 131 25.05 -8.35 4.77
C CYS A 131 24.46 -9.75 4.97
N PRO A 132 24.82 -10.49 6.03
CA PRO A 132 24.23 -11.79 6.32
C PRO A 132 22.88 -11.56 7.02
N GLY A 133 21.78 -12.06 6.44
CA GLY A 133 20.47 -11.97 7.10
C GLY A 133 19.24 -12.24 6.24
N CYS A 134 19.34 -13.02 5.15
CA CYS A 134 18.20 -13.61 4.45
C CYS A 134 18.57 -15.01 3.95
#